data_AF-A0A6P0DVH6-F1
#
_entry.id   AF-A0A6P0DVH6-F1
#
_cell.length_a   1.000
_cell.length_b   1.000
_cell.length_c   1.000
_cell.angle_alpha   90.00
_cell.angle_beta   90.00
_cell.angle_gamma   90.00
#
_symmetry.space_group_name_H-M   'P 1'
#
loop_
_entity.id
_entity.type
_entity.pdbx_description
1 polymer ?
#
loop_
_entity_poly.entity_id
_entity_poly.type
_entity_poly.pdbx_seq_one_letter_code
_entity_poly.pdbx_strand_id
1 'polypeptide(L)'
;MAKRGPECSVCRHRERAAIDLALARNVPFAVLAKRYKLGSDSLRRHAKNHMPPQLRAQLLAGPEMPMDIDRLRETESQSLLSNIVALRHRLFAMMDAAEEVMDTAAAQRVAGQLHRNFELTGKLLGDLNTGTTITN
;
A
#
# COMPACT_ATOMS: atom_id res chain seq x y z
N MET A 1 43.53 -10.16 27.64
CA MET A 1 42.08 -9.96 27.78
C MET A 1 41.59 -9.03 26.67
N ALA A 2 40.74 -9.51 25.75
CA ALA A 2 40.24 -8.67 24.66
C ALA A 2 39.30 -7.59 25.22
N LYS A 3 39.62 -6.30 24.99
CA LYS A 3 38.74 -5.19 25.39
C LYS A 3 37.41 -5.32 24.65
N ARG A 4 36.31 -5.55 25.39
CA ARG A 4 34.95 -5.43 24.84
C ARG A 4 34.79 -4.02 24.29
N GLY A 5 34.45 -3.91 23.00
CA GLY A 5 34.16 -2.62 22.38
C GLY A 5 32.99 -1.91 23.08
N PRO A 6 32.85 -0.59 22.89
CA PRO A 6 31.74 0.16 23.46
C PRO A 6 30.39 -0.41 23.01
N GLU A 7 29.43 -0.43 23.92
CA GLU A 7 28.06 -0.88 23.64
C GLU A 7 27.42 -0.05 22.52
N CYS A 8 26.62 -0.69 21.66
CA CYS A 8 25.98 -0.02 20.53
C CYS A 8 24.98 1.03 21.03
N SER A 9 25.21 2.30 20.69
CA SER A 9 24.33 3.41 21.11
C SER A 9 22.93 3.32 20.52
N VAL A 10 22.75 2.67 19.36
CA VAL A 10 21.43 2.44 18.74
C VAL A 10 20.64 1.39 19.52
N CYS A 11 21.30 0.33 20.01
CA CYS A 11 20.63 -0.72 20.79
C CYS A 11 20.05 -0.21 22.12
N ARG A 12 20.69 0.80 22.72
CA ARG A 12 20.24 1.45 23.96
C ARG A 12 19.24 2.60 23.72
N HIS A 13 19.04 3.01 22.46
CA HIS A 13 18.18 4.15 22.16
C HIS A 13 16.72 3.84 22.47
N ARG A 14 15.99 4.78 23.11
CA ARG A 14 14.56 4.62 23.45
C ARG A 14 13.70 4.30 22.23
N GLU A 15 14.05 4.89 21.08
CA GLU A 15 13.32 4.72 19.81
C GLU A 15 13.95 3.66 18.90
N ARG A 16 14.64 2.66 19.46
CA ARG A 16 15.30 1.60 18.70
C ARG A 16 14.39 0.98 17.63
N ALA A 17 13.16 0.61 17.97
CA ALA A 17 12.23 -0.02 17.03
C ALA A 17 11.95 0.87 15.79
N ALA A 18 11.81 2.18 15.99
CA ALA A 18 11.60 3.13 14.90
C ALA A 18 12.86 3.32 14.04
N ILE A 19 14.04 3.29 14.67
CA ILE A 19 15.33 3.34 13.96
C ILE A 19 15.53 2.06 13.14
N ASP A 20 15.29 0.89 13.72
CA ASP A 20 15.40 -0.42 13.07
C ASP A 20 14.46 -0.50 11.85
N LEU A 21 13.21 -0.04 12.00
CA LEU A 21 12.27 0.03 10.89
C LEU A 21 12.74 1.00 9.78
N ALA A 22 13.25 2.17 10.14
CA ALA A 22 13.74 3.13 9.16
C ALA A 22 15.00 2.63 8.42
N LEU A 23 15.87 1.89 9.11
CA LEU A 23 17.02 1.21 8.53
C LEU A 23 16.62 0.04 7.63
N ALA A 24 15.57 -0.71 7.99
CA ALA A 24 15.00 -1.75 7.14
C ALA A 24 14.45 -1.17 5.83
N ARG A 25 13.84 0.04 5.90
CA ARG A 25 13.35 0.82 4.74
C ARG A 25 14.43 1.59 3.97
N ASN A 26 15.71 1.38 4.28
CA ASN A 26 16.85 2.05 3.64
C ASN A 26 16.81 3.59 3.70
N VAL A 27 16.25 4.17 4.77
CA VAL A 27 16.32 5.62 4.98
C VAL A 27 17.80 6.03 5.14
N PRO A 28 18.26 7.11 4.47
CA PRO A 28 19.67 7.50 4.51
C PRO A 28 20.19 7.75 5.92
N PHE A 29 21.38 7.22 6.23
CA PHE A 29 22.00 7.34 7.56
C PHE A 29 22.15 8.79 8.02
N ALA A 30 22.45 9.72 7.11
CA ALA A 30 22.58 11.15 7.43
C ALA A 30 21.26 11.76 7.94
N VAL A 31 20.12 11.32 7.41
CA VAL A 31 18.79 11.78 7.84
C VAL A 31 18.47 11.22 9.22
N LEU A 32 18.74 9.94 9.45
CA LEU A 32 18.53 9.28 10.74
C LEU A 32 19.45 9.83 11.83
N ALA A 33 20.71 10.12 11.48
CA ALA A 33 21.69 10.71 12.37
C ALA A 33 21.22 12.08 12.90
N LYS A 34 20.72 12.94 12.01
CA LYS A 34 20.14 14.23 12.38
C LYS A 34 18.87 14.08 13.23
N ARG A 35 17.96 13.19 12.82
CA ARG A 35 16.66 12.99 13.48
C ARG A 35 16.81 12.46 14.91
N TYR A 36 17.63 11.43 15.09
CA TYR A 36 17.77 10.72 16.36
C TYR A 36 19.01 11.15 17.16
N LYS A 37 19.75 12.17 16.69
CA LYS A 37 21.00 12.66 17.32
C LYS A 37 22.02 11.53 17.56
N LEU A 38 22.16 10.64 16.57
CA LEU A 38 23.08 9.49 16.59
C LEU A 38 24.17 9.66 15.52
N GLY A 39 25.33 9.04 15.73
CA GLY A 39 26.40 9.03 14.73
C GLY A 39 26.07 8.12 13.53
N SER A 40 26.32 8.60 12.30
CA SER A 40 26.13 7.83 11.07
C SER A 40 26.89 6.51 11.06
N ASP A 41 28.08 6.48 11.65
CA ASP A 41 28.91 5.27 11.75
C ASP A 41 28.35 4.26 12.76
N SER A 42 27.66 4.74 13.79
CA SER A 42 26.95 3.88 14.75
C SER A 42 25.73 3.24 14.09
N LEU A 43 24.97 3.99 13.29
CA LEU A 43 23.85 3.45 12.50
C LEU A 43 24.31 2.42 11.47
N ARG A 44 25.43 2.68 10.79
CA ARG A 44 26.01 1.74 9.81
C ARG A 44 26.48 0.44 10.47
N ARG A 45 27.20 0.53 11.60
CA ARG A 45 27.62 -0.65 12.37
C ARG A 45 26.42 -1.40 12.93
N HIS A 46 25.39 -0.68 13.37
CA HIS A 46 24.15 -1.28 13.86
C HIS A 46 23.42 -2.07 12.79
N ALA A 47 23.18 -1.46 11.62
CA ALA A 47 22.54 -2.13 10.50
C ALA A 47 23.34 -3.37 10.03
N LYS A 48 24.68 -3.33 10.10
CA LYS A 48 25.53 -4.46 9.69
C LYS A 48 25.58 -5.59 10.72
N ASN A 49 25.71 -5.27 12.00
CA ASN A 49 26.04 -6.24 13.04
C ASN A 49 24.83 -6.69 13.87
N HIS A 50 23.75 -5.90 13.89
CA HIS A 50 22.59 -6.13 14.76
C HIS A 50 21.26 -6.28 14.01
N MET A 51 21.26 -6.12 12.68
CA MET A 51 20.08 -6.33 11.84
C MET A 51 20.31 -7.45 10.81
N PRO A 52 20.15 -8.73 11.22
CA PRO A 52 20.25 -9.84 10.28
C PRO A 52 19.17 -9.74 9.18
N PRO A 53 19.39 -10.34 8.01
CA PRO A 53 18.45 -10.27 6.88
C PRO A 53 17.02 -10.66 7.25
N GLN A 54 16.85 -11.67 8.09
CA GLN A 54 15.55 -12.16 8.57
C GLN A 54 14.80 -11.08 9.36
N LEU A 55 15.49 -10.37 10.25
CA LEU A 55 14.90 -9.27 11.01
C LEU A 55 14.50 -8.11 10.10
N ARG A 56 15.31 -7.79 9.08
CA ARG A 56 14.98 -6.74 8.10
C ARG A 56 13.74 -7.11 7.30
N ALA A 57 13.62 -8.38 6.89
CA ALA A 57 12.45 -8.88 6.18
C ALA A 57 11.18 -8.80 7.03
N GLN A 58 11.24 -9.21 8.30
CA GLN A 58 10.10 -9.11 9.23
C GLN A 58 9.66 -7.64 9.44
N LEU A 59 10.61 -6.73 9.63
CA LEU A 59 10.30 -5.30 9.79
C LEU A 59 9.68 -4.67 8.52
N LEU A 60 10.03 -5.18 7.34
CA LEU A 60 9.46 -4.76 6.05
C LEU A 60 8.06 -5.34 5.82
N ALA A 61 7.84 -6.60 6.19
CA ALA A 61 6.54 -7.26 6.08
C ALA A 61 5.46 -6.60 6.97
N GLY A 62 5.87 -5.86 8.02
CA GLY A 62 4.97 -5.30 9.01
C GLY A 62 4.51 -6.36 10.01
N PRO A 63 3.76 -5.99 11.06
CA PRO A 63 3.11 -6.99 11.89
C PRO A 63 2.22 -7.86 11.00
N GLU A 64 2.36 -9.19 11.09
CA GLU A 64 1.37 -10.12 10.55
C GLU A 64 0.05 -9.85 11.29
N MET A 65 -0.74 -8.91 10.77
CA MET A 65 -2.15 -8.92 11.07
C MET A 65 -2.70 -10.12 10.31
N PRO A 66 -3.26 -11.15 10.99
CA PRO A 66 -4.03 -12.17 10.29
C PRO A 66 -5.16 -11.44 9.58
N MET A 67 -4.96 -11.20 8.28
CA MET A 67 -5.97 -10.61 7.43
C MET A 67 -6.99 -11.71 7.21
N ASP A 68 -8.07 -11.65 7.97
CA ASP A 68 -9.20 -12.56 7.82
C ASP A 68 -9.84 -12.30 6.47
N ILE A 69 -9.44 -13.10 5.47
CA ILE A 69 -9.87 -12.97 4.08
C ILE A 69 -11.38 -13.15 3.97
N ASP A 70 -12.00 -13.94 4.85
CA ASP A 70 -13.44 -14.16 4.84
C ASP A 70 -14.18 -12.94 5.39
N ARG A 71 -13.70 -12.33 6.49
CA ARG A 71 -14.22 -11.02 6.93
C ARG A 71 -14.01 -9.92 5.90
N LEU A 72 -12.84 -9.87 5.25
CA LEU A 72 -12.56 -8.89 4.21
C LEU A 72 -13.53 -9.08 3.03
N ARG A 73 -13.77 -10.32 2.60
CA ARG A 73 -14.75 -10.66 1.57
C ARG A 73 -16.18 -10.25 1.95
N GLU A 74 -16.58 -10.45 3.21
CA GLU A 74 -17.89 -10.00 3.70
C GLU A 74 -18.01 -8.47 3.64
N THR A 75 -17.01 -7.74 4.12
CA THR A 75 -17.02 -6.27 4.07
C THR A 75 -16.92 -5.71 2.66
N GLU A 76 -16.10 -6.30 1.80
CA GLU A 76 -15.91 -5.86 0.40
C GLU A 76 -17.15 -6.19 -0.45
N SER A 77 -17.77 -7.37 -0.26
CA SER A 77 -18.97 -7.74 -1.01
C SER A 77 -20.18 -6.87 -0.68
N GLN A 78 -20.35 -6.50 0.60
CA GLN A 78 -21.39 -5.55 1.02
C GLN A 78 -21.15 -4.14 0.47
N SER A 79 -19.88 -3.76 0.29
CA SER A 79 -19.48 -2.43 -0.17
C SER A 79 -19.26 -2.33 -1.68
N LEU A 80 -19.27 -3.44 -2.41
CA LEU A 80 -18.86 -3.47 -3.82
C LEU A 80 -19.77 -2.62 -4.71
N LEU A 81 -21.09 -2.76 -4.57
CA LEU A 81 -22.03 -1.94 -5.35
C LEU A 81 -21.88 -0.45 -5.02
N SER A 82 -21.77 -0.10 -3.74
CA SER A 82 -21.55 1.29 -3.33
C SER A 82 -20.24 1.86 -3.87
N ASN A 83 -19.18 1.06 -3.90
CA ASN A 83 -17.88 1.46 -4.45
C ASN A 83 -17.95 1.67 -5.96
N ILE A 84 -18.63 0.78 -6.70
CA ILE A 84 -18.82 0.91 -8.16
C ILE A 84 -19.65 2.16 -8.48
N VAL A 85 -20.70 2.46 -7.71
CA VAL A 85 -21.51 3.68 -7.87
C VAL A 85 -20.70 4.93 -7.54
N ALA A 86 -19.94 4.94 -6.44
CA ALA A 86 -19.06 6.05 -6.09
C ALA A 86 -18.00 6.32 -7.17
N LEU A 87 -17.43 5.26 -7.75
CA LEU A 87 -16.50 5.37 -8.87
C LEU A 87 -17.17 5.98 -10.11
N ARG A 88 -18.41 5.60 -10.40
CA ARG A 88 -19.19 6.18 -11.52
C ARG A 88 -19.34 7.69 -11.38
N HIS A 89 -19.68 8.18 -10.19
CA HIS A 89 -19.79 9.63 -9.94
C HIS A 89 -18.46 10.36 -10.21
N ARG A 90 -17.33 9.77 -9.81
CA ARG A 90 -16.01 10.34 -10.10
C ARG A 90 -15.70 10.33 -11.60
N LEU A 91 -16.07 9.27 -12.30
CA LEU A 91 -15.89 9.19 -13.75
C LEU A 91 -16.71 10.25 -14.49
N PHE A 92 -17.94 10.53 -14.07
CA PHE A 92 -18.72 11.63 -14.63
C PHE A 92 -18.04 12.99 -14.41
N ALA A 93 -17.59 13.27 -13.17
CA ALA A 93 -16.87 14.52 -12.91
C ALA A 93 -15.57 14.65 -13.74
N MET A 94 -14.88 13.54 -14.03
CA MET A 94 -13.72 13.53 -14.92
C MET A 94 -14.09 13.73 -16.40
N MET A 95 -15.27 13.26 -16.82
CA MET A 95 -15.80 13.49 -18.15
C MET A 95 -16.12 14.98 -18.34
N ASP A 96 -16.85 15.58 -17.39
CA ASP A 96 -17.16 17.01 -17.40
C ASP A 96 -15.88 17.85 -17.46
N ALA A 97 -14.89 17.55 -16.62
CA ALA A 97 -13.60 18.26 -16.62
C ALA A 97 -12.81 18.08 -17.93
N ALA A 98 -12.90 16.92 -18.58
CA ALA A 98 -12.25 16.70 -19.88
C ALA A 98 -12.96 17.48 -21.00
N GLU A 99 -14.27 17.58 -20.95
CA GLU A 99 -15.08 18.34 -21.91
C GLU A 99 -14.86 19.85 -21.77
N GLU A 100 -14.75 20.37 -20.54
CA GLU A 100 -14.47 21.79 -20.27
C GLU A 100 -13.19 22.30 -20.95
N VAL A 101 -12.16 21.45 -21.02
CA VAL A 101 -10.87 21.78 -21.68
C VAL A 101 -10.77 21.23 -23.10
N MET A 102 -11.85 20.64 -23.63
CA MET A 102 -11.91 20.00 -24.95
C MET A 102 -10.83 18.93 -25.17
N ASP A 103 -10.38 18.25 -24.10
CA ASP A 103 -9.48 17.12 -24.20
C ASP A 103 -10.26 15.87 -24.63
N THR A 104 -10.47 15.77 -25.94
CA THR A 104 -11.21 14.66 -26.56
C THR A 104 -10.57 13.29 -26.30
N ALA A 105 -9.25 13.23 -26.11
CA ALA A 105 -8.56 11.98 -25.79
C ALA A 105 -8.85 11.53 -24.36
N ALA A 106 -8.86 12.47 -23.39
CA ALA A 106 -9.31 12.19 -22.03
C ALA A 106 -10.78 11.78 -21.99
N ALA A 107 -11.66 12.50 -22.70
CA ALA A 107 -13.09 12.19 -22.77
C ALA A 107 -13.34 10.77 -23.29
N GLN A 108 -12.67 10.36 -24.37
CA GLN A 108 -12.76 8.99 -24.93
C GLN A 108 -12.30 7.92 -23.92
N ARG A 109 -11.20 8.17 -23.20
CA ARG A 109 -10.73 7.23 -22.17
C ARG A 109 -11.74 7.09 -21.04
N VAL A 110 -12.30 8.20 -20.55
CA VAL A 110 -13.31 8.19 -19.48
C VAL A 110 -14.59 7.49 -19.93
N ALA A 111 -15.05 7.73 -21.17
CA ALA A 111 -16.19 7.03 -21.76
C ALA A 111 -16.00 5.50 -21.75
N GLY A 112 -14.81 5.01 -22.12
CA GLY A 112 -14.49 3.58 -22.03
C GLY A 112 -14.55 3.01 -20.61
N GLN A 113 -14.11 3.78 -19.61
CA GLN A 113 -14.22 3.37 -18.20
C GLN A 113 -15.66 3.38 -17.70
N LEU A 114 -16.48 4.35 -18.14
CA LEU A 114 -17.92 4.41 -17.82
C LEU A 114 -18.67 3.20 -18.37
N HIS A 115 -18.43 2.81 -19.63
CA HIS A 115 -19.02 1.60 -20.21
C HIS A 115 -18.70 0.35 -19.37
N ARG A 116 -17.45 0.20 -18.94
CA ARG A 116 -17.04 -0.92 -18.09
C ARG A 116 -17.66 -0.86 -16.70
N ASN A 117 -17.84 0.33 -16.12
CA ASN A 117 -18.56 0.52 -14.86
C ASN A 117 -20.02 0.07 -14.98
N PHE A 118 -20.71 0.44 -16.06
CA PHE A 118 -22.07 0.01 -16.33
C PHE A 118 -22.17 -1.51 -16.53
N GLU A 119 -21.25 -2.10 -17.28
CA GLU A 119 -21.18 -3.55 -17.47
C GLU A 119 -21.00 -4.29 -16.14
N LEU A 120 -20.07 -3.85 -15.29
CA LEU A 120 -19.85 -4.46 -13.97
C LEU A 120 -21.07 -4.30 -13.07
N THR A 121 -21.73 -3.14 -13.11
CA THR A 121 -22.95 -2.91 -12.33
C THR A 121 -24.08 -3.83 -12.80
N GLY A 122 -24.31 -3.93 -14.11
CA GLY A 122 -25.35 -4.79 -14.66
C GLY A 122 -25.10 -6.27 -14.41
N LYS A 123 -23.85 -6.73 -14.44
CA LYS A 123 -23.50 -8.11 -14.05
C LYS A 123 -23.74 -8.38 -12.57
N LEU A 124 -23.43 -7.41 -11.71
CA LEU A 124 -23.64 -7.54 -10.26
C LEU A 124 -25.13 -7.56 -9.90
N LEU A 125 -25.95 -6.76 -10.60
CA LEU A 125 -27.41 -6.72 -10.40
C LEU A 125 -28.15 -7.87 -11.09
N GLY A 126 -27.49 -8.60 -11.98
CA GLY A 126 -28.11 -9.66 -12.78
C GLY A 126 -28.86 -9.18 -14.03
N ASP A 127 -28.83 -7.87 -14.32
CA ASP A 127 -29.45 -7.25 -15.50
C ASP A 127 -28.74 -7.64 -16.81
N LEU A 128 -27.46 -8.01 -16.73
CA LEU A 128 -26.67 -8.50 -17.85
C LEU A 128 -26.43 -10.00 -17.66
N ASN A 129 -27.18 -10.83 -18.39
CA ASN A 129 -26.98 -12.27 -18.38
C ASN A 129 -25.65 -12.62 -19.07
N THR A 130 -24.68 -13.12 -18.31
CA THR A 130 -23.41 -13.67 -18.82
C THR A 130 -23.38 -15.20 -18.84
N GLY A 131 -24.48 -15.86 -18.48
CA GLY A 131 -24.56 -17.31 -18.45
C GLY A 131 -24.75 -17.91 -19.85
N THR A 132 -23.90 -18.87 -20.23
CA THR A 132 -24.22 -19.81 -21.30
C THR A 132 -25.35 -20.71 -20.81
N THR A 133 -26.55 -20.55 -21.36
CA THR A 133 -27.66 -21.48 -21.09
C THR A 133 -27.35 -22.82 -21.76
N ILE A 134 -26.81 -23.78 -21.00
CA ILE A 134 -26.73 -25.17 -21.47
C ILE A 134 -28.10 -25.80 -21.21
N THR A 135 -28.98 -25.73 -22.22
CA THR A 135 -30.18 -26.56 -22.29
C THR A 135 -29.75 -28.01 -22.52
N ASN A 136 -30.11 -28.89 -21.59
CA ASN A 136 -30.00 -30.35 -21.69
C ASN A 136 -31.31 -30.92 -22.24
#